data_AF-A0A3B9JP14-F1
#
_entry.id   AF-A0A3B9JP14-F1
#
_cell.length_a   1.000
_cell.length_b   1.000
_cell.length_c   1.000
_cell.angle_alpha   90.00
_cell.angle_beta   90.00
_cell.angle_gamma   90.00
#
_symmetry.space_group_name_H-M   'P 1'
#
loop_
_entity.id
_entity.type
_entity.pdbx_description
1 polymer ?
#
loop_
_entity_poly.entity_id
_entity_poly.type
_entity_poly.pdbx_seq_one_letter_code
_entity_poly.pdbx_strand_id
1 'polypeptide(L)'
;IIAILGMDELSEEDKQSVSRARKIQRFLSQPFFVAEVFTGSPGKYVSLKDTISGFKAILDGEMDSLPEQAFYMMGSLDEVREKAAENA
;
A
#
# COMPACT_ATOMS: atom_id res chain seq x y z
N ILE A 1 16.99 1.96 -15.34
CA ILE A 1 16.46 3.29 -15.70
C ILE A 1 16.38 4.16 -14.45
N ILE A 2 15.45 3.91 -13.51
CA ILE A 2 15.28 4.71 -12.28
C ILE A 2 16.58 4.90 -11.49
N ALA A 3 17.34 3.82 -11.22
CA ALA A 3 18.57 3.90 -10.42
C ALA A 3 19.75 4.63 -11.11
N ILE A 4 19.67 4.88 -12.41
CA ILE A 4 20.76 5.48 -13.21
C ILE A 4 20.37 6.90 -13.66
N LEU A 5 19.13 7.10 -14.10
CA LEU A 5 18.62 8.34 -14.70
C LEU A 5 17.73 9.14 -13.73
N GLY A 6 17.25 8.55 -12.64
CA GLY A 6 16.31 9.18 -11.70
C GLY A 6 14.84 8.91 -12.04
N MET A 7 13.93 9.30 -11.13
CA MET A 7 12.48 9.19 -11.37
C MET A 7 11.95 10.29 -12.29
N ASP A 8 12.61 11.44 -12.35
CA ASP A 8 12.12 12.61 -13.08
C ASP A 8 12.14 12.40 -14.61
N GLU A 9 13.04 11.52 -15.08
CA GLU A 9 13.21 11.12 -16.48
C GLU A 9 12.15 10.13 -16.99
N LEU A 10 11.25 9.67 -16.12
CA LEU A 10 10.14 8.82 -16.52
C LEU A 10 8.99 9.64 -17.13
N SER A 11 8.23 9.02 -18.03
CA SER A 11 6.95 9.60 -18.47
C SER A 11 5.97 9.69 -17.29
N GLU A 12 4.97 10.56 -17.36
CA GLU A 12 3.97 10.69 -16.29
C GLU A 12 3.18 9.39 -16.07
N GLU A 13 2.94 8.62 -17.15
CA GLU A 13 2.32 7.29 -17.07
C GLU A 13 3.22 6.26 -16.35
N ASP A 14 4.52 6.28 -16.63
CA ASP A 14 5.49 5.43 -15.94
C ASP A 14 5.62 5.81 -14.46
N LYS A 15 5.64 7.11 -14.15
CA LYS A 15 5.65 7.60 -12.75
C LYS A 15 4.42 7.12 -11.99
N GLN A 16 3.24 7.19 -12.62
CA GLN A 16 2.01 6.68 -12.02
C GLN A 16 2.08 5.17 -11.79
N SER A 17 2.58 4.42 -12.78
CA SER A 17 2.77 2.97 -12.68
C SER A 17 3.73 2.60 -11.55
N VAL A 18 4.85 3.31 -11.41
CA VAL A 18 5.80 3.14 -10.32
C VAL A 18 5.17 3.46 -8.97
N SER A 19 4.42 4.56 -8.85
CA SER A 19 3.74 4.94 -7.61
C SER A 19 2.76 3.85 -7.16
N ARG A 20 1.90 3.37 -8.07
CA ARG A 20 0.96 2.27 -7.79
C ARG A 20 1.67 0.97 -7.46
N ALA A 21 2.74 0.62 -8.18
CA ALA A 21 3.54 -0.57 -7.89
C ALA A 21 4.16 -0.54 -6.48
N ARG A 22 4.65 0.62 -6.03
CA ARG A 22 5.18 0.78 -4.67
C ARG A 22 4.09 0.64 -3.61
N LYS A 23 2.89 1.21 -3.85
CA LYS A 23 1.73 1.02 -2.97
C LYS A 23 1.31 -0.44 -2.87
N ILE A 24 1.23 -1.15 -3.99
CA ILE A 24 0.94 -2.60 -4.05
C ILE A 24 1.99 -3.39 -3.25
N GLN A 25 3.28 -3.10 -3.46
CA GLN A 25 4.36 -3.76 -2.75
C GLN A 25 4.22 -3.59 -1.22
N ARG A 26 3.81 -2.41 -0.76
CA ARG A 26 3.54 -2.15 0.66
C ARG A 26 2.27 -2.83 1.13
N PHE A 27 1.20 -2.80 0.34
CA PHE A 27 -0.09 -3.41 0.68
C PHE A 27 -0.03 -4.95 0.78
N LEU A 28 0.95 -5.59 0.15
CA LEU A 28 1.25 -7.01 0.37
C LEU A 28 1.80 -7.30 1.77
N SER A 29 2.23 -6.29 2.53
CA SER A 29 2.64 -6.47 3.92
C SER A 29 1.44 -6.49 4.85
N GLN A 30 1.43 -7.45 5.78
CA GLN A 30 0.33 -7.67 6.71
C GLN A 30 0.89 -8.05 8.09
N PRO A 31 0.32 -7.52 9.19
CA PRO A 31 0.69 -7.95 10.53
C PRO A 31 0.19 -9.37 10.79
N PHE A 32 1.09 -10.26 11.18
CA PHE A 32 0.76 -11.65 11.48
C PHE A 32 0.49 -11.85 12.97
N PHE A 33 -0.53 -12.64 13.30
CA PHE A 33 -0.88 -13.01 14.68
C PHE A 33 0.30 -13.61 15.45
N VAL A 34 1.11 -14.43 14.79
CA VAL A 34 2.30 -15.05 15.41
C VAL A 34 3.44 -14.05 15.65
N ALA A 35 3.44 -12.94 14.91
CA ALA A 35 4.47 -11.91 15.00
C ALA A 35 4.12 -10.81 16.02
N GLU A 36 2.88 -10.77 16.52
CA GLU A 36 2.38 -9.77 17.46
C GLU A 36 3.25 -9.66 18.72
N VAL A 37 3.75 -10.80 19.22
CA VAL A 37 4.64 -10.87 20.39
C VAL A 37 5.97 -10.14 20.18
N PHE A 38 6.41 -9.99 18.92
CA PHE A 38 7.68 -9.36 18.56
C PHE A 38 7.50 -7.93 18.03
N THR A 39 6.40 -7.66 17.33
CA THR A 39 6.15 -6.36 16.69
C THR A 39 5.29 -5.43 17.52
N GLY A 40 4.56 -5.95 18.52
CA GLY A 40 3.57 -5.20 19.31
C GLY A 40 2.34 -4.75 18.51
N SER A 41 2.22 -5.16 17.24
CA SER A 41 1.11 -4.79 16.37
C SER A 41 0.15 -5.98 16.25
N PRO A 42 -1.17 -5.78 16.49
CA PRO A 42 -2.13 -6.87 16.47
C PRO A 42 -2.21 -7.51 15.08
N GLY A 43 -2.18 -8.84 15.06
CA GLY A 43 -2.33 -9.59 13.82
C GLY A 43 -3.70 -9.34 13.18
N LYS A 44 -3.75 -9.40 11.84
CA LYS A 44 -4.98 -9.18 11.09
C LYS A 44 -5.27 -10.35 10.17
N TYR A 45 -6.55 -10.65 10.01
CA TYR A 45 -7.04 -11.60 9.02
C TYR A 45 -7.78 -10.82 7.94
N VAL A 46 -7.42 -11.03 6.68
CA VAL A 46 -8.01 -10.36 5.53
C VAL A 46 -8.71 -11.40 4.68
N SER A 47 -9.99 -11.20 4.38
CA SER A 47 -10.72 -12.15 3.56
C SER A 47 -10.30 -12.05 2.09
N LEU A 48 -10.45 -13.14 1.33
CA LEU A 48 -10.14 -13.14 -0.12
C LEU A 48 -10.89 -12.04 -0.87
N LYS A 49 -12.16 -11.80 -0.49
CA LYS A 49 -13.00 -10.78 -1.11
C LYS A 49 -12.40 -9.38 -0.88
N ASP A 50 -11.99 -9.09 0.34
CA ASP A 50 -11.43 -7.79 0.72
C ASP A 50 -10.07 -7.56 0.06
N THR A 51 -9.25 -8.61 -0.03
CA THR A 51 -7.98 -8.59 -0.77
C THR A 51 -8.19 -8.22 -2.23
N ILE A 52 -9.12 -8.89 -2.92
CA ILE A 52 -9.40 -8.63 -4.35
C ILE A 52 -9.90 -7.20 -4.55
N SER A 53 -10.86 -6.74 -3.74
CA SER A 53 -11.32 -5.34 -3.82
C SER A 53 -10.22 -4.35 -3.48
N GLY A 54 -9.34 -4.71 -2.54
CA GLY A 54 -8.18 -3.95 -2.10
C GLY A 54 -7.23 -3.62 -3.25
N PHE A 55 -6.73 -4.68 -3.89
CA PHE A 55 -5.84 -4.53 -5.04
C PHE A 55 -6.53 -3.87 -6.23
N LYS A 56 -7.81 -4.16 -6.47
CA LYS A 56 -8.57 -3.51 -7.54
C LYS A 56 -8.64 -1.99 -7.35
N ALA A 57 -8.96 -1.49 -6.16
CA ALA A 57 -9.02 -0.05 -5.91
C ALA A 57 -7.67 0.67 -6.12
N ILE A 58 -6.55 0.00 -5.80
CA ILE A 58 -5.20 0.53 -6.05
C ILE A 58 -4.91 0.57 -7.56
N LEU A 59 -5.29 -0.47 -8.30
CA LEU A 59 -5.09 -0.54 -9.75
C LEU A 59 -5.98 0.45 -10.51
N ASP A 60 -7.22 0.64 -10.05
CA ASP A 60 -8.20 1.56 -10.63
C ASP A 60 -7.88 3.05 -10.30
N GLY A 61 -6.93 3.29 -9.39
CA GLY A 61 -6.42 4.63 -9.06
C GLY A 61 -7.19 5.37 -7.96
N GLU A 62 -8.14 4.73 -7.31
CA GLU A 62 -8.95 5.33 -6.24
C GLU A 62 -8.10 5.78 -5.03
N MET A 63 -6.91 5.20 -4.90
CA MET A 63 -6.00 5.43 -3.77
C MET A 63 -4.72 6.18 -4.19
N ASP A 64 -4.72 6.85 -5.35
CA ASP A 64 -3.55 7.56 -5.90
C ASP A 64 -3.14 8.77 -5.04
N SER A 65 -4.08 9.43 -4.36
CA SER A 65 -3.82 10.57 -3.47
C SER A 65 -3.20 10.18 -2.12
N LEU A 66 -3.27 8.90 -1.74
CA LEU A 66 -2.78 8.45 -0.43
C LEU A 66 -1.26 8.21 -0.45
N PRO A 67 -0.55 8.52 0.65
CA PRO A 67 0.89 8.29 0.74
C PRO A 67 1.22 6.79 0.77
N GLU A 68 2.35 6.38 0.16
CA GLU A 68 2.80 4.97 0.13
C GLU A 68 2.92 4.35 1.53
N GLN A 69 3.28 5.16 2.54
CA GLN A 69 3.47 4.71 3.92
C GLN A 69 2.16 4.25 4.58
N ALA A 70 1.01 4.76 4.13
CA ALA A 70 -0.30 4.34 4.64
C ALA A 70 -0.61 2.88 4.29
N PHE A 71 -0.01 2.32 3.24
CA PHE A 71 -0.20 0.93 2.81
C PHE A 71 0.67 -0.08 3.57
N TYR A 72 1.55 0.37 4.46
CA TYR A 72 2.49 -0.51 5.15
C TYR A 72 1.90 -1.11 6.42
N MET A 73 1.96 -2.44 6.53
CA MET A 73 1.47 -3.27 7.63
C MET A 73 -0.03 -3.08 7.94
N MET A 74 -0.84 -2.97 6.89
CA MET A 74 -2.30 -2.85 6.99
C MET A 74 -2.99 -4.19 6.72
N GLY A 75 -4.21 -4.34 7.23
CA GLY A 75 -5.09 -5.46 6.89
C GLY A 75 -6.04 -5.10 5.75
N SER A 76 -6.88 -4.08 5.97
CA SER A 76 -7.92 -3.67 5.02
C SER A 76 -7.64 -2.30 4.42
N LEU A 77 -8.37 -1.94 3.35
CA LEU A 77 -8.28 -0.60 2.76
C LEU A 77 -8.80 0.51 3.69
N ASP A 78 -9.75 0.20 4.57
CA ASP A 78 -10.30 1.20 5.48
C ASP A 78 -9.23 1.66 6.48
N GLU A 79 -8.41 0.73 6.95
CA GLU A 79 -7.25 1.05 7.80
C GLU A 79 -6.20 1.87 7.06
N VAL A 80 -6.01 1.62 5.75
CA VAL A 80 -5.13 2.45 4.91
C VAL A 80 -5.66 3.89 4.87
N ARG A 81 -6.97 4.09 4.73
CA ARG A 81 -7.59 5.42 4.72
C ARG A 81 -7.47 6.12 6.06
N GLU A 82 -7.75 5.40 7.16
CA GLU A 82 -7.60 5.92 8.52
C GLU A 82 -6.15 6.35 8.79
N LYS A 83 -5.19 5.49 8.47
CA LYS A 83 -3.77 5.80 8.63
C LYS A 83 -3.31 6.95 7.74
N ALA A 84 -3.87 7.07 6.54
CA ALA A 84 -3.57 8.22 5.68
C ALA A 84 -4.10 9.53 6.27
N ALA A 85 -5.25 9.50 6.97
CA ALA A 85 -5.81 10.67 7.65
C ALA A 85 -5.01 11.05 8.91
N GLU A 86 -4.44 10.07 9.63
CA GLU A 86 -3.56 10.34 10.77
C GLU A 86 -2.17 10.87 10.39
N ASN A 87 -1.70 10.55 9.17
CA ASN A 87 -0.40 10.97 8.66
C ASN A 87 -0.48 12.13 7.64
N ALA A 88 -1.62 12.86 7.61
CA ALA A 88 -1.84 14.07 6.83
C ALA A 88 -1.56 15.33 7.68
#